data_AF-L9LC03-F1
#
_entry.id   AF-L9LC03-F1
#
_cell.length_a   1.000
_cell.length_b   1.000
_cell.length_c   1.000
_cell.angle_alpha   90.00
_cell.angle_beta   90.00
_cell.angle_gamma   90.00
#
_symmetry.space_group_name_H-M   'P 1'
#
loop_
_entity.id
_entity.type
_entity.pdbx_description
1 polymer ?
#
loop_
_entity_poly.entity_id
_entity_poly.type
_entity_poly.pdbx_seq_one_letter_code
_entity_poly.pdbx_strand_id
1 'polypeptide(L)'
;MPLSHRWTEAFVGMSTCGRHMSAHRVMGALARALEGIPAGHTLTAELMTHPGYPSVPPIGGCGEGPDAFSCSWERLHELRVLTAPTLRARLAQDGVQLCALHDLDSKRPGESFPYEAALEPSMEPPPP
;
A
#
# COMPACT_ATOMS: atom_id res chain seq x y z
N MET A 1 27.38 14.08 -7.46
CA MET A 1 26.15 13.65 -8.16
C MET A 1 25.18 13.15 -7.10
N PRO A 2 24.01 13.77 -6.89
CA PRO A 2 23.01 13.19 -5.98
C PRO A 2 22.54 11.85 -6.53
N LEU A 3 22.43 10.85 -5.65
CA LEU A 3 21.92 9.53 -6.01
C LEU A 3 20.41 9.66 -6.31
N SER A 4 20.00 9.23 -7.50
CA SER A 4 18.60 9.06 -7.84
C SER A 4 18.12 7.73 -7.26
N HIS A 5 17.05 7.73 -6.48
CA HIS A 5 16.45 6.50 -5.94
C HIS A 5 15.09 6.23 -6.60
N ARG A 6 14.67 4.96 -6.61
CA ARG A 6 13.35 4.53 -7.10
C ARG A 6 12.47 4.25 -5.90
N TRP A 7 11.28 4.87 -5.85
CA TRP A 7 10.29 4.66 -4.81
C TRP A 7 8.88 4.95 -5.35
N THR A 8 7.87 4.35 -4.74
CA THR A 8 6.46 4.60 -5.03
C THR A 8 5.99 5.91 -4.39
N GLU A 9 5.00 6.58 -4.98
CA GLU A 9 4.40 7.80 -4.42
C GLU A 9 3.51 7.53 -3.22
N ALA A 10 2.91 6.35 -3.16
CA ALA A 10 2.06 5.94 -2.05
C ALA A 10 2.50 4.59 -1.47
N PHE A 11 2.26 4.43 -0.18
CA PHE A 11 2.39 3.18 0.53
C PHE A 11 1.05 2.80 1.15
N VAL A 12 0.57 1.62 0.82
CA VAL A 12 -0.68 1.01 1.26
C VAL A 12 -0.33 -0.31 1.95
N GLY A 13 -1.06 -0.71 2.99
CA GLY A 13 -0.81 -2.00 3.64
C GLY A 13 -1.10 -2.02 5.14
N MET A 14 -0.86 -0.90 5.83
CA MET A 14 -1.09 -0.82 7.28
C MET A 14 -2.56 -1.05 7.66
N SER A 15 -3.51 -0.64 6.81
CA SER A 15 -4.96 -0.79 7.03
C SER A 15 -5.55 -2.06 6.40
N THR A 16 -4.77 -2.81 5.62
CA THR A 16 -5.22 -3.98 4.85
C THR A 16 -4.52 -5.27 5.24
N CYS A 17 -3.67 -5.26 6.27
CA CYS A 17 -2.93 -6.43 6.72
C CYS A 17 -3.82 -7.45 7.46
N GLY A 18 -3.43 -8.70 7.35
CA GLY A 18 -3.95 -9.84 8.07
C GLY A 18 -5.43 -10.09 7.82
N ARG A 19 -6.19 -10.35 8.89
CA ARG A 19 -7.64 -10.61 8.81
C ARG A 19 -8.45 -9.46 8.19
N HIS A 20 -7.88 -8.25 8.14
CA HIS A 20 -8.54 -7.10 7.54
C HIS A 20 -8.33 -7.02 6.03
N MET A 21 -7.52 -7.89 5.43
CA MET A 21 -7.37 -7.91 3.98
C MET A 21 -8.68 -8.35 3.32
N SER A 22 -9.14 -7.58 2.33
CA SER A 22 -10.22 -7.98 1.42
C SER A 22 -10.04 -7.20 0.12
N ALA A 23 -10.60 -7.72 -0.98
CA ALA A 23 -10.54 -7.00 -2.25
C ALA A 23 -11.13 -5.58 -2.11
N HIS A 24 -12.27 -5.44 -1.43
CA HIS A 24 -12.89 -4.13 -1.18
C HIS A 24 -11.97 -3.17 -0.43
N ARG A 25 -11.29 -3.62 0.64
CA ARG A 25 -10.38 -2.77 1.42
C ARG A 25 -9.11 -2.41 0.67
N VAL A 26 -8.54 -3.33 -0.11
CA VAL A 26 -7.38 -3.05 -0.97
C VAL A 26 -7.74 -1.98 -1.99
N MET A 27 -8.85 -2.14 -2.70
CA MET A 27 -9.30 -1.17 -3.71
C MET A 27 -9.69 0.17 -3.09
N GLY A 28 -10.35 0.15 -1.93
CA GLY A 28 -10.65 1.36 -1.18
C GLY A 28 -9.38 2.11 -0.79
N ALA A 29 -8.35 1.41 -0.29
CA ALA A 29 -7.09 2.04 0.07
C ALA A 29 -6.33 2.60 -1.14
N LEU A 30 -6.36 1.93 -2.29
CA LEU A 30 -5.83 2.47 -3.55
C LEU A 30 -6.60 3.71 -4.01
N ALA A 31 -7.94 3.69 -3.93
CA ALA A 31 -8.75 4.85 -4.27
C ALA A 31 -8.45 6.05 -3.35
N ARG A 32 -8.25 5.81 -2.04
CA ARG A 32 -7.81 6.85 -1.09
C ARG A 32 -6.45 7.42 -1.46
N ALA A 33 -5.51 6.59 -1.93
CA ALA A 33 -4.20 7.06 -2.37
C ALA A 33 -4.26 7.94 -3.64
N LEU A 34 -5.33 7.82 -4.43
CA LEU A 34 -5.58 8.67 -5.60
C LEU A 34 -6.32 9.98 -5.26
N GLU A 35 -6.84 10.15 -4.04
CA GLU A 35 -7.52 11.37 -3.64
C GLU A 35 -6.55 12.56 -3.73
N GLY A 36 -6.93 13.61 -4.48
CA GLY A 36 -6.09 14.79 -4.69
C GLY A 36 -5.08 14.69 -5.84
N ILE A 37 -4.98 13.55 -6.51
CA ILE A 37 -4.13 13.41 -7.71
C ILE A 37 -4.85 14.02 -8.92
N PRO A 38 -4.22 14.94 -9.68
CA PRO A 38 -4.85 15.55 -10.85
C PRO A 38 -5.19 14.51 -11.92
N ALA A 39 -6.32 14.72 -12.61
CA ALA A 39 -6.73 13.86 -13.71
C ALA A 39 -5.62 13.75 -14.77
N GLY A 40 -5.36 12.52 -15.22
CA GLY A 40 -4.31 12.22 -16.20
C GLY A 40 -2.92 11.97 -15.61
N HIS A 41 -2.73 12.08 -14.29
CA HIS A 41 -1.50 11.62 -13.63
C HIS A 41 -1.61 10.16 -13.20
N THR A 42 -0.55 9.40 -13.45
CA THR A 42 -0.41 8.02 -12.98
C THR A 42 0.32 8.04 -11.64
N LEU A 43 -0.26 7.41 -10.63
CA LEU A 43 0.36 7.23 -9.31
C LEU A 43 0.93 5.82 -9.17
N THR A 44 2.13 5.74 -8.62
CA THR A 44 2.78 4.50 -8.20
C THR A 44 2.48 4.21 -6.73
N ALA A 45 1.88 3.06 -6.43
CA ALA A 45 1.56 2.65 -5.06
C ALA A 45 2.21 1.30 -4.72
N GLU A 46 2.76 1.18 -3.51
CA GLU A 46 3.23 -0.09 -2.95
C GLU A 46 2.16 -0.66 -2.02
N LEU A 47 1.89 -1.97 -2.10
CA LEU A 47 1.02 -2.70 -1.18
C LEU A 47 1.84 -3.65 -0.31
N MET A 48 2.00 -3.32 0.98
CA MET A 48 2.61 -4.23 1.96
C MET A 48 1.65 -5.36 2.32
N THR A 49 2.19 -6.57 2.28
CA THR A 49 1.49 -7.83 2.52
C THR A 49 2.49 -8.90 3.00
N HIS A 50 1.97 -9.92 3.67
CA HIS A 50 2.73 -11.04 4.22
C HIS A 50 2.10 -12.39 3.82
N PRO A 51 1.88 -12.65 2.53
CA PRO A 51 1.15 -13.83 2.09
C PRO A 51 1.94 -15.10 2.44
N GLY A 52 1.23 -16.17 2.77
CA GLY A 52 1.81 -17.51 2.89
C GLY A 52 1.11 -18.40 3.90
N TYR A 53 1.62 -19.62 4.05
CA TYR A 53 1.14 -20.53 5.08
C TYR A 53 1.67 -20.14 6.46
N PRO A 54 0.92 -20.41 7.55
CA PRO A 54 1.42 -20.23 8.91
C PRO A 54 2.78 -20.91 9.10
N SER A 55 3.73 -20.17 9.66
CA SER A 55 5.03 -20.71 10.05
C SER A 55 4.88 -21.66 11.24
N VAL A 56 5.76 -22.66 11.33
CA VAL A 56 5.79 -23.64 12.43
C VAL A 56 7.08 -23.42 13.23
N PRO A 57 7.01 -22.95 14.49
CA PRO A 57 8.19 -22.80 15.33
C PRO A 57 8.97 -24.13 15.47
N PRO A 58 10.31 -24.08 15.55
CA PRO A 58 11.17 -22.89 15.60
C PRO A 58 11.57 -22.36 14.20
N ILE A 59 11.01 -22.91 13.12
CA ILE A 59 11.47 -22.61 11.76
C ILE A 59 10.90 -21.26 11.29
N GLY A 60 11.80 -20.39 10.84
CA GLY A 60 11.48 -19.07 10.30
C GLY A 60 11.90 -17.94 11.25
N GLY A 61 11.46 -16.72 10.92
CA GLY A 61 11.87 -15.51 11.65
C GLY A 61 13.35 -15.15 11.45
N CYS A 62 13.79 -14.16 12.21
CA CYS A 62 15.14 -13.59 12.12
C CYS A 62 16.01 -13.97 13.33
N GLY A 63 16.05 -15.27 13.67
CA GLY A 63 16.86 -15.81 14.77
C GLY A 63 16.08 -16.22 16.02
N GLU A 64 14.94 -15.57 16.30
CA GLU A 64 14.09 -15.85 17.46
C GLU A 64 12.93 -16.82 17.15
N GLY A 65 12.85 -17.32 15.92
CA GLY A 65 11.67 -18.01 15.40
C GLY A 65 10.60 -17.04 14.88
N PRO A 66 9.51 -17.56 14.30
CA PRO A 66 8.41 -16.75 13.77
C PRO A 66 7.61 -16.08 14.89
N ASP A 67 7.18 -14.84 14.66
CA ASP A 67 6.28 -14.13 15.57
C ASP A 67 4.83 -14.67 15.51
N ALA A 68 3.95 -14.14 16.37
CA ALA A 68 2.55 -14.57 16.45
C ALA A 68 1.79 -14.38 15.14
N PHE A 69 2.07 -13.29 14.41
CA PHE A 69 1.45 -13.02 13.12
C PHE A 69 1.93 -14.01 12.05
N SER A 70 3.22 -14.31 12.02
CA SER A 70 3.84 -15.30 11.12
C SER A 70 3.27 -16.70 11.31
N CYS A 71 2.89 -17.05 12.54
CA CYS A 71 2.24 -18.32 12.89
C CYS A 71 0.71 -18.29 12.69
N SER A 72 0.13 -17.18 12.27
CA SER A 72 -1.32 -17.03 12.16
C SER A 72 -1.85 -17.46 10.79
N TRP A 73 -3.12 -17.86 10.76
CA TRP A 73 -3.87 -18.09 9.52
C TRP A 73 -4.15 -16.80 8.73
N GLU A 74 -3.85 -15.63 9.30
CA GLU A 74 -4.04 -14.36 8.62
C GLU A 74 -3.13 -14.25 7.38
N ARG A 75 -1.94 -14.84 7.40
CA ARG A 75 -1.06 -14.93 6.20
C ARG A 75 -1.68 -15.73 5.06
N LEU A 76 -2.38 -16.82 5.39
CA LEU A 76 -3.07 -17.65 4.38
C LEU A 76 -4.28 -16.91 3.83
N HIS A 77 -4.98 -16.16 4.70
CA HIS A 77 -6.06 -15.28 4.29
C HIS A 77 -5.58 -14.22 3.29
N GLU A 78 -4.47 -13.53 3.58
CA GLU A 78 -3.87 -12.58 2.64
C GLU A 78 -3.52 -13.24 1.29
N LEU A 79 -2.85 -14.41 1.33
CA LEU A 79 -2.52 -15.15 0.11
C LEU A 79 -3.78 -15.48 -0.72
N ARG A 80 -4.86 -15.90 -0.07
CA ARG A 80 -6.13 -16.21 -0.75
C ARG A 80 -6.77 -14.97 -1.37
N VAL A 81 -6.75 -13.83 -0.68
CA VAL A 81 -7.29 -12.57 -1.22
C VAL A 81 -6.47 -12.10 -2.42
N LEU A 82 -5.14 -12.12 -2.30
CA LEU A 82 -4.21 -11.66 -3.35
C LEU A 82 -4.26 -12.50 -4.62
N THR A 83 -4.53 -13.80 -4.48
CA THR A 83 -4.66 -14.73 -5.61
C THR A 83 -6.09 -14.89 -6.11
N ALA A 84 -7.07 -14.25 -5.47
CA ALA A 84 -8.47 -14.35 -5.87
C ALA A 84 -8.71 -13.68 -7.24
N PRO A 85 -9.45 -14.34 -8.16
CA PRO A 85 -9.82 -13.74 -9.45
C PRO A 85 -10.56 -12.41 -9.30
N THR A 86 -11.34 -12.24 -8.23
CA THR A 86 -12.10 -11.02 -7.94
C THR A 86 -11.20 -9.80 -7.78
N LEU A 87 -10.08 -9.93 -7.04
CA LEU A 87 -9.15 -8.82 -6.86
C LEU A 87 -8.47 -8.47 -8.19
N ARG A 88 -8.00 -9.49 -8.92
CA ARG A 88 -7.39 -9.30 -10.25
C ARG A 88 -8.33 -8.59 -11.21
N ALA A 89 -9.59 -9.02 -11.29
CA ALA A 89 -10.60 -8.41 -12.14
C ALA A 89 -10.84 -6.95 -11.77
N ARG A 90 -10.90 -6.65 -10.46
CA ARG A 90 -11.14 -5.29 -10.00
C ARG A 90 -9.96 -4.35 -10.23
N LEU A 91 -8.73 -4.81 -10.03
CA LEU A 91 -7.54 -4.06 -10.40
C LEU A 91 -7.53 -3.71 -11.89
N ALA A 92 -7.84 -4.69 -12.75
CA ALA A 92 -7.91 -4.46 -14.19
C ALA A 92 -9.04 -3.49 -14.59
N GLN A 93 -10.21 -3.59 -13.96
CA GLN A 93 -11.34 -2.68 -14.17
C GLN A 93 -10.98 -1.23 -13.84
N ASP A 94 -10.21 -1.03 -12.76
CA ASP A 94 -9.79 0.30 -12.31
C ASP A 94 -8.48 0.77 -12.99
N GLY A 95 -8.03 0.06 -14.03
CA GLY A 95 -6.86 0.44 -14.83
C GLY A 95 -5.52 0.28 -14.10
N VAL A 96 -5.49 -0.45 -12.98
CA VAL A 96 -4.28 -0.64 -12.18
C VAL A 96 -3.32 -1.60 -12.89
N GLN A 97 -2.09 -1.15 -13.07
CA GLN A 97 -1.00 -1.97 -13.58
C GLN A 97 -0.12 -2.48 -12.44
N LEU A 98 0.06 -3.80 -12.38
CA LEU A 98 1.03 -4.40 -11.48
C LEU A 98 2.43 -4.27 -12.11
N CYS A 99 3.36 -3.70 -11.35
CA CYS A 99 4.75 -3.51 -11.77
C CYS A 99 5.71 -3.92 -10.66
N ALA A 100 6.96 -4.15 -11.01
CA ALA A 100 8.06 -4.32 -10.08
C ALA A 100 8.74 -2.97 -9.83
N LEU A 101 9.46 -2.85 -8.70
CA LEU A 101 10.20 -1.62 -8.38
C LEU A 101 11.22 -1.22 -9.47
N HIS A 102 11.74 -2.19 -10.23
CA HIS A 102 12.70 -1.90 -11.29
C HIS A 102 12.07 -1.31 -12.55
N ASP A 103 10.75 -1.42 -12.71
CA ASP A 103 9.99 -0.80 -13.80
C ASP A 103 9.75 0.69 -13.56
N LEU A 104 10.03 1.19 -12.35
CA LEU A 104 9.86 2.61 -12.01
C LEU A 104 11.04 3.44 -12.49
N ASP A 105 10.74 4.66 -12.94
CA ASP A 105 11.74 5.68 -13.21
C ASP A 105 12.42 6.15 -11.92
N SER A 106 13.69 6.54 -12.04
CA SER A 106 14.44 7.08 -10.91
C SER A 106 14.00 8.51 -10.61
N LYS A 107 13.70 8.80 -9.34
CA LYS A 107 13.22 10.11 -8.88
C LYS A 107 14.34 10.89 -8.21
N ARG A 108 14.28 12.22 -8.31
CA ARG A 108 15.20 13.13 -7.61
C ARG A 108 14.65 13.50 -6.22
N PRO A 109 15.51 13.64 -5.19
CA PRO A 109 15.09 14.24 -3.93
C PRO A 109 14.54 15.67 -4.19
N GLY A 110 13.24 15.88 -3.95
CA GLY A 110 12.57 17.16 -4.21
C GLY A 110 11.56 17.16 -5.36
N GLU A 111 11.47 16.08 -6.16
CA GLU A 111 10.29 15.80 -6.98
C GLU A 111 9.17 15.29 -6.08
N SER A 112 8.65 16.18 -5.23
CA SER A 112 7.36 15.96 -4.56
C SER A 112 6.29 16.67 -5.38
N PHE A 113 5.31 15.91 -5.87
CA PHE A 113 4.02 16.51 -6.22
C PHE A 113 3.42 17.11 -4.94
N PRO A 114 2.80 18.29 -5.01
CA PRO A 114 2.31 18.97 -3.81
C PRO A 114 1.17 18.17 -3.19
N TYR A 115 1.48 17.33 -2.21
CA TYR A 115 0.52 16.95 -1.20
C TYR A 115 0.56 18.04 -0.13
N GLU A 116 -0.19 19.10 -0.37
CA GLU A 116 -0.56 20.01 0.71
C GLU A 116 -1.50 19.21 1.61
N ALA A 117 -0.97 18.71 2.72
CA ALA A 117 -1.80 18.29 3.82
C ALA A 117 -2.65 19.51 4.19
N ALA A 118 -3.92 19.51 3.79
CA ALA A 118 -4.91 20.48 4.23
C ALA A 118 -5.12 20.29 5.74
N LEU A 119 -4.18 20.80 6.53
CA LEU A 119 -4.43 21.27 7.88
C LEU A 119 -5.15 22.61 7.69
N GLU A 120 -6.47 22.55 7.59
CA GLU A 120 -7.34 23.72 7.76
C GLU A 120 -6.95 24.41 9.09
N PRO A 121 -6.47 25.66 9.08
CA PRO A 121 -6.46 26.45 10.30
C PRO A 121 -7.91 26.77 10.63
N SER A 122 -8.40 26.28 11.76
CA SER A 122 -9.68 26.70 12.33
C SER A 122 -9.67 28.23 12.47
N MET A 123 -10.39 28.92 11.57
CA MET A 123 -10.70 30.33 11.71
C MET A 123 -11.83 30.46 12.72
N GLU A 124 -11.48 30.85 13.94
CA GLU A 124 -12.46 31.34 14.93
C GLU A 124 -12.90 32.76 14.50
N PRO A 125 -14.21 33.06 14.45
CA PRO A 125 -14.66 34.40 14.09
C PRO A 125 -14.43 35.40 15.25
N PRO A 126 -14.13 36.68 14.97
CA PRO A 126 -13.96 37.67 16.02
C PRO A 126 -15.30 37.96 16.74
N PRO A 127 -15.29 38.14 18.08
CA PRO A 127 -16.49 38.48 18.84
C PRO A 127 -16.99 39.91 18.54
N PRO A 128 -18.29 40.19 18.83
CA PRO A 128 -18.99 41.40 18.40
C PRO A 128 -18.48 42.71 19.01
#